data_AF-A0A519QHF1-F1
#
_entry.id   AF-A0A519QHF1-F1
#
_cell.length_a   1.000
_cell.length_b   1.000
_cell.length_c   1.000
_cell.angle_alpha   90.00
_cell.angle_beta   90.00
_cell.angle_gamma   90.00
#
_symmetry.space_group_name_H-M   'P 1'
#
loop_
_entity.id
_entity.type
_entity.pdbx_description
1 polymer ?
#
loop_
_entity_poly.entity_id
_entity_poly.type
_entity_poly.pdbx_seq_one_letter_code
_entity_poly.pdbx_strand_id
1 'polypeptide(L)'
;MLLATAGCVEKIAESRVRSALVRAGLSERNSDCMAHRMVERLSIGQLRKLEVLQGQKRSIADYVYAVERLSDPEVLGVTTSSAALCATGLVR
;
A
#
# COMPACT_ATOMS: atom_id res chain seq x y z
N MET A 1 23.68 13.87 -13.67
CA MET A 1 22.48 14.34 -12.95
C MET A 1 21.26 13.65 -13.56
N LEU A 2 20.95 12.41 -13.14
CA LEU A 2 19.77 11.65 -13.54
C LEU A 2 18.84 11.54 -12.32
N LEU A 3 17.92 12.49 -12.15
CA LEU A 3 16.92 12.45 -11.07
C LEU A 3 15.48 12.61 -11.58
N ALA A 4 15.27 12.74 -12.89
CA ALA A 4 13.94 12.96 -13.47
C ALA A 4 13.10 11.67 -13.63
N THR A 5 13.70 10.47 -13.49
CA THR A 5 12.99 9.20 -13.67
C THR A 5 12.36 8.66 -12.40
N ALA A 6 12.86 9.02 -11.21
CA ALA A 6 12.35 8.51 -9.93
C ALA A 6 10.89 8.93 -9.70
N GLY A 7 10.58 10.23 -9.84
CA GLY A 7 9.24 10.76 -9.58
C GLY A 7 8.14 10.20 -10.49
N CYS A 8 8.46 9.85 -11.74
CA CYS A 8 7.49 9.22 -12.64
C CYS A 8 7.24 7.76 -12.27
N VAL A 9 8.29 7.02 -11.90
CA VAL A 9 8.18 5.62 -11.48
C VAL A 9 7.44 5.51 -10.16
N GLU A 10 7.72 6.41 -9.21
CA GLU A 10 7.05 6.48 -7.91
C GLU A 10 5.55 6.75 -8.07
N LYS A 11 5.15 7.75 -8.87
CA LYS A 11 3.73 8.03 -9.16
C LYS A 11 3.01 6.86 -9.82
N ILE A 12 3.69 6.14 -10.71
CA ILE A 12 3.12 4.94 -11.34
C ILE A 12 2.95 3.83 -10.30
N ALA A 13 3.95 3.61 -9.45
CA ALA A 13 3.89 2.61 -8.38
C ALA A 13 2.77 2.93 -7.39
N GLU A 14 2.65 4.19 -6.98
CA GLU A 14 1.62 4.68 -6.07
C GLU A 14 0.22 4.44 -6.64
N SER A 15 0.00 4.82 -7.90
CA SER A 15 -1.26 4.59 -8.61
C SER A 15 -1.62 3.10 -8.70
N ARG A 16 -0.64 2.22 -8.95
CA ARG A 16 -0.84 0.77 -8.99
C ARG A 16 -1.20 0.20 -7.62
N VAL A 17 -0.48 0.60 -6.58
CA VAL A 17 -0.72 0.18 -5.19
C VAL A 17 -2.10 0.64 -4.74
N ARG A 18 -2.44 1.92 -4.95
CA ARG A 18 -3.77 2.48 -4.68
C ARG A 18 -4.85 1.66 -5.36
N SER A 19 -4.67 1.35 -6.65
CA SER A 19 -5.63 0.56 -7.40
C SER A 19 -5.76 -0.87 -6.88
N ALA A 20 -4.67 -1.49 -6.43
CA ALA A 20 -4.68 -2.80 -5.80
C ALA A 20 -5.44 -2.77 -4.46
N LEU A 21 -5.23 -1.76 -3.64
CA LEU A 21 -5.93 -1.55 -2.37
C LEU A 21 -7.44 -1.38 -2.59
N VAL A 22 -7.84 -0.55 -3.55
CA VAL A 22 -9.26 -0.36 -3.91
C VAL A 22 -9.88 -1.65 -4.43
N ARG A 23 -9.19 -2.38 -5.32
CA ARG A 23 -9.66 -3.69 -5.81
C ARG A 23 -9.72 -4.74 -4.70
N ALA A 24 -8.87 -4.60 -3.68
CA ALA A 24 -8.93 -5.39 -2.48
C ALA A 24 -10.10 -4.99 -1.55
N GLY A 25 -10.93 -4.00 -1.91
CA GLY A 25 -12.13 -3.62 -1.14
C GLY A 25 -11.92 -2.50 -0.11
N LEU A 26 -10.73 -1.88 -0.08
CA LEU A 26 -10.47 -0.73 0.78
C LEU A 26 -11.14 0.53 0.22
N SER A 27 -11.59 1.42 1.12
CA SER A 27 -12.12 2.74 0.72
C SER A 27 -11.05 3.53 -0.05
N GLU A 28 -11.47 4.38 -0.99
CA GLU A 28 -10.54 5.21 -1.76
C GLU A 28 -9.63 6.08 -0.88
N ARG A 29 -10.18 6.70 0.16
CA ARG A 29 -9.42 7.56 1.10
C ARG A 29 -8.27 6.80 1.76
N ASN A 30 -8.56 5.63 2.34
CA ASN A 30 -7.54 4.82 3.00
C ASN A 30 -6.54 4.25 1.98
N SER A 31 -7.03 3.89 0.79
CA SER A 31 -6.17 3.39 -0.29
C SER A 31 -5.16 4.43 -0.76
N ASP A 32 -5.57 5.70 -0.83
CA ASP A 32 -4.72 6.82 -1.21
C ASP A 32 -3.60 7.07 -0.17
N CYS A 33 -3.99 7.29 1.09
CA CYS A 33 -3.06 7.52 2.20
C CYS A 33 -2.09 6.35 2.42
N MET A 34 -2.59 5.11 2.31
CA MET A 34 -1.73 3.93 2.45
C MET A 34 -0.78 3.78 1.28
N ALA A 35 -1.24 4.01 0.03
CA ALA A 35 -0.37 3.91 -1.15
C ALA A 35 0.79 4.90 -1.08
N HIS A 36 0.51 6.14 -0.70
CA HIS A 36 1.52 7.19 -0.52
C HIS A 36 2.61 6.75 0.46
N ARG A 37 2.22 6.36 1.68
CA ARG A 37 3.16 5.91 2.71
C ARG A 37 3.92 4.64 2.34
N MET A 38 3.30 3.76 1.56
CA MET A 38 3.93 2.52 1.10
C MET A 38 5.02 2.79 0.08
N VAL A 39 4.80 3.68 -0.91
CA VAL A 39 5.84 3.98 -1.91
C VAL A 39 7.03 4.75 -1.33
N GLU A 40 6.83 5.51 -0.25
CA GLU A 40 7.90 6.18 0.47
C GLU A 40 8.80 5.22 1.27
N ARG A 41 8.27 4.04 1.64
CA ARG A 41 8.92 3.14 2.62
C ARG A 41 9.29 1.77 2.06
N LEU A 42 8.63 1.32 1.00
CA LEU A 42 8.83 -0.01 0.42
C LEU A 42 9.52 0.10 -0.94
N SER A 43 10.37 -0.88 -1.22
CA SER A 43 10.95 -1.05 -2.55
C SER A 43 9.87 -1.49 -3.57
N ILE A 44 10.11 -1.23 -4.86
CA ILE A 44 9.24 -1.68 -5.96
C ILE A 44 9.00 -3.20 -5.92
N GLY A 45 10.03 -3.98 -5.52
CA GLY A 45 9.90 -5.43 -5.38
C GLY A 45 8.92 -5.85 -4.28
N GLN A 46 8.91 -5.12 -3.16
CA GLN A 46 7.98 -5.32 -2.05
C GLN A 46 6.56 -4.88 -2.40
N LEU A 47 6.40 -3.73 -3.07
CA LEU A 47 5.10 -3.25 -3.54
C LEU A 47 4.43 -4.24 -4.49
N ARG A 48 5.20 -4.90 -5.38
CA ARG A 48 4.67 -5.91 -6.29
C ARG A 48 4.02 -7.09 -5.55
N LYS A 49 4.48 -7.42 -4.33
CA LYS A 49 3.86 -8.48 -3.52
C LYS A 49 2.43 -8.13 -3.12
N LEU A 50 2.09 -6.84 -3.01
CA LEU A 50 0.73 -6.39 -2.70
C LEU A 50 -0.22 -6.57 -3.89
N GLU A 51 0.28 -6.58 -5.12
CA GLU A 51 -0.54 -6.73 -6.34
C GLU A 51 -1.19 -8.13 -6.43
N VAL A 52 -0.61 -9.13 -5.75
CA VAL A 52 -1.16 -10.50 -5.69
C VAL A 52 -2.35 -10.59 -4.73
N LEU A 53 -2.52 -9.61 -3.85
CA LEU A 53 -3.62 -9.56 -2.90
C LEU A 53 -4.88 -9.09 -3.63
N GLN A 54 -5.70 -10.06 -4.03
CA GLN A 54 -6.96 -9.83 -4.72
C GLN A 54 -8.16 -10.25 -3.87
N GLY A 55 -9.34 -9.80 -4.30
CA GLY A 55 -10.63 -10.13 -3.69
C GLY A 55 -11.10 -9.10 -2.65
N GLN A 56 -12.39 -9.14 -2.34
CA GLN A 56 -13.03 -8.19 -1.44
C GLN A 56 -12.64 -8.45 0.02
N LYS A 57 -11.68 -7.66 0.52
CA LYS A 57 -11.38 -7.50 1.94
C LYS A 57 -12.39 -6.49 2.51
N ARG A 58 -13.08 -6.87 3.58
CA ARG A 58 -14.17 -6.07 4.14
C ARG A 58 -13.65 -4.93 5.03
N SER A 59 -12.38 -4.99 5.42
CA SER A 59 -11.74 -4.02 6.29
C SER A 59 -10.23 -3.91 6.06
N ILE A 60 -9.64 -2.85 6.62
CA ILE A 60 -8.18 -2.70 6.73
C ILE A 60 -7.56 -3.88 7.49
N ALA A 61 -8.23 -4.38 8.53
CA ALA A 61 -7.76 -5.52 9.30
C ALA A 61 -7.66 -6.79 8.44
N ASP A 62 -8.68 -7.08 7.62
CA ASP A 62 -8.66 -8.21 6.69
C ASP A 62 -7.53 -8.09 5.67
N TYR A 63 -7.20 -6.86 5.26
CA TYR A 63 -6.09 -6.60 4.37
C TYR A 63 -4.73 -6.84 5.05
N VAL A 64 -4.53 -6.33 6.26
CA VAL A 64 -3.30 -6.57 7.04
C VAL A 64 -3.08 -8.07 7.26
N TYR A 65 -4.14 -8.81 7.60
CA TYR A 65 -4.08 -10.26 7.73
C TYR A 65 -3.75 -10.97 6.41
N ALA A 66 -4.20 -10.46 5.27
CA ALA A 66 -3.80 -10.98 3.96
C ALA A 66 -2.32 -10.69 3.65
N VAL A 67 -1.80 -9.52 4.06
CA VAL A 67 -0.40 -9.15 3.91
C VAL A 67 0.51 -10.02 4.77
N GLU A 68 0.10 -10.38 5.99
CA GLU A 68 0.85 -11.27 6.88
C GLU A 68 1.22 -12.60 6.19
N ARG A 69 0.34 -13.12 5.34
CA ARG A 69 0.56 -14.35 4.57
C ARG A 69 1.68 -14.25 3.52
N LEU A 70 2.10 -13.05 3.16
CA LEU A 70 3.22 -12.82 2.24
C LEU A 70 4.58 -13.10 2.90
N SER A 71 4.63 -13.34 4.22
CA SER A 71 5.85 -13.63 4.99
C SER A 71 6.97 -12.61 4.76
N ASP A 72 6.60 -11.34 4.57
CA ASP A 72 7.51 -10.21 4.43
C ASP A 72 7.29 -9.24 5.61
N PRO A 73 8.18 -9.24 6.61
CA PRO A 73 7.98 -8.47 7.84
C PRO A 73 8.00 -6.97 7.61
N GLU A 74 8.74 -6.49 6.61
CA GLU A 74 8.80 -5.06 6.28
C GLU A 74 7.49 -4.62 5.61
N VAL A 75 6.97 -5.41 4.66
CA VAL A 75 5.66 -5.15 4.05
C VAL A 75 4.56 -5.19 5.10
N LEU A 76 4.58 -6.15 6.02
CA LEU A 76 3.60 -6.22 7.12
C LEU A 76 3.71 -5.00 8.05
N GLY A 77 4.91 -4.62 8.47
CA GLY A 77 5.13 -3.48 9.36
C GLY A 77 4.71 -2.14 8.75
N VAL A 78 5.09 -1.89 7.50
CA VAL A 78 4.69 -0.67 6.77
C VAL A 78 3.19 -0.66 6.52
N THR A 79 2.60 -1.79 6.15
CA THR A 79 1.14 -1.88 5.95
C THR A 79 0.40 -1.59 7.24
N THR A 80 0.79 -2.22 8.35
CA THR A 80 0.11 -2.09 9.64
C THR A 80 0.22 -0.68 10.19
N SER A 81 1.40 -0.07 10.14
CA SER A 81 1.60 1.31 10.58
C SER A 81 0.85 2.32 9.71
N SER A 82 0.86 2.14 8.38
CA SER A 82 0.10 3.00 7.46
C SER A 82 -1.40 2.82 7.65
N ALA A 83 -1.86 1.59 7.80
CA ALA A 83 -3.24 1.24 8.14
C ALA A 83 -3.71 1.95 9.41
N ALA A 84 -2.96 1.85 10.51
CA ALA A 84 -3.29 2.48 11.77
C ALA A 84 -3.41 4.00 11.62
N LEU A 85 -2.43 4.63 10.97
CA LEU A 85 -2.40 6.09 10.83
C LEU A 85 -3.49 6.60 9.86
N CYS A 86 -3.67 5.96 8.71
CA CYS A 86 -4.68 6.35 7.72
C CYS A 86 -6.11 6.09 8.22
N ALA A 87 -6.34 5.02 9.00
CA ALA A 87 -7.66 4.72 9.56
C ALA A 87 -8.14 5.78 10.57
N THR A 88 -7.20 6.42 11.29
CA THR A 88 -7.54 7.50 12.24
C THR A 88 -7.91 8.83 11.56
N GLY A 89 -7.58 8.99 10.27
CA GLY A 89 -7.76 10.24 9.53
C GLY A 89 -6.82 11.38 9.94
N LEU A 90 -5.83 11.11 10.80
CA LEU A 90 -4.82 12.07 11.25
C LEU A 90 -3.79 12.42 10.17
N VAL A 91 -3.65 11.56 9.17
CA VAL A 91 -2.75 11.75 8.01
C VAL A 91 -3.49 11.44 6.72
N ARG A 92 -3.09 12.12 5.64
CA ARG A 92 -3.51 11.89 4.26
C ARG A 92 -2.27 11.71 3.40
#